data_AF-A0A5C5TVD0-F1
#
_entry.id   AF-A0A5C5TVD0-F1
#
_cell.length_a   1.000
_cell.length_b   1.000
_cell.length_c   1.000
_cell.angle_alpha   90.00
_cell.angle_beta   90.00
_cell.angle_gamma   90.00
#
_symmetry.space_group_name_H-M   'P 1'
#
loop_
_entity.id
_entity.type
_entity.pdbx_description
1 polymer ?
#
loop_
_entity_poly.entity_id
_entity_poly.type
_entity_poly.pdbx_seq_one_letter_code
_entity_poly.pdbx_strand_id
1 'polypeptide(L)'
;MTRSATSHRPSTVNKPPETLLLPCLLDGGAYDTAADEIVGAGERPTVERIRAHLGTGSPNTVTRWLETWWQGLGQRLHAQQARLAVPAAPDAVAALAAEWWALALESARISADEDLAADRAALQDERDGLHRDREAFGSEAAVLREQAETAAHAERVASTQAAELQRLVSRLEGQIGELSQQREAALARAVEAEAVRQAVEQRLQEHQEAAQAERESLANHVRTVEDRAHAEVDRARQEGKELKNQLAAVKKAHAEAEKSLGQRAEAATSKAMAAEREAGIQRARADALDDQLGKLRDLPVALEAALRRNEGPSKAKTARGKRPIRGSGKPPKVPNVPAER
;
A
#
# COMPACT_ATOMS: atom_id res chain seq x y z
N MET A 1 -25.05 -63.82 -23.61
CA MET A 1 -25.10 -64.74 -24.77
C MET A 1 -25.56 -66.10 -24.29
N THR A 2 -26.87 -66.34 -24.30
CA THR A 2 -27.49 -67.63 -23.99
C THR A 2 -28.56 -67.85 -25.06
N ARG A 3 -28.34 -68.84 -25.92
CA ARG A 3 -29.27 -69.24 -26.99
C ARG A 3 -30.18 -70.32 -26.43
N SER A 4 -31.50 -70.10 -26.46
CA SER A 4 -32.51 -71.15 -26.29
C SER A 4 -33.35 -71.24 -27.54
N ALA A 5 -33.40 -72.45 -28.08
CA ALA A 5 -34.00 -72.83 -29.34
C ALA A 5 -35.54 -72.86 -29.27
N THR A 6 -36.18 -72.36 -30.32
CA THR A 6 -37.62 -72.47 -30.52
C THR A 6 -37.90 -73.69 -31.41
N SER A 7 -38.57 -74.69 -30.84
CA SER A 7 -39.10 -75.85 -31.57
C SER A 7 -40.50 -75.51 -32.07
N HIS A 8 -40.72 -75.55 -33.38
CA HIS A 8 -42.04 -75.46 -34.00
C HIS A 8 -42.37 -76.81 -34.65
N ARG A 9 -43.47 -77.40 -34.20
CA ARG A 9 -44.07 -78.64 -34.68
C ARG A 9 -45.26 -78.28 -35.57
N PRO A 10 -45.38 -78.77 -36.82
CA PRO A 10 -46.62 -78.64 -37.56
C PRO A 10 -47.43 -79.95 -37.52
N SER A 11 -48.70 -79.82 -37.12
CA SER A 11 -49.71 -80.89 -37.15
C SER A 11 -50.61 -80.73 -38.38
N THR A 12 -50.61 -81.78 -39.21
CA THR A 12 -51.76 -82.44 -39.86
C THR A 12 -52.87 -81.61 -40.52
N VAL A 13 -53.09 -81.82 -41.82
CA VAL A 13 -54.43 -82.13 -42.36
C VAL A 13 -54.30 -83.14 -43.50
N ASN A 14 -54.84 -84.34 -43.27
CA ASN A 14 -54.95 -85.44 -44.22
C ASN A 14 -56.40 -85.44 -44.74
N LYS A 15 -56.61 -85.33 -46.07
CA LYS A 15 -57.94 -85.34 -46.70
C LYS A 15 -58.05 -86.57 -47.62
N PRO A 16 -58.94 -87.53 -47.35
CA PRO A 16 -59.18 -88.67 -48.26
C PRO A 16 -60.23 -88.33 -49.35
N PRO A 17 -60.35 -89.17 -50.41
CA PRO A 17 -60.62 -88.72 -51.77
C PRO A 17 -62.11 -88.68 -52.16
N GLU A 18 -62.47 -87.68 -52.97
CA GLU A 18 -63.74 -87.61 -53.69
C GLU A 18 -63.83 -88.74 -54.73
N THR A 19 -64.83 -89.59 -54.53
CA THR A 19 -65.15 -90.73 -55.39
C THR A 19 -66.05 -90.24 -56.51
N LEU A 20 -65.61 -90.42 -57.75
CA LEU A 20 -66.39 -90.23 -58.97
C LEU A 20 -67.56 -91.22 -59.00
N LEU A 21 -68.80 -90.73 -59.13
CA LEU A 21 -69.95 -91.55 -59.52
C LEU A 21 -70.71 -90.88 -60.68
N LEU A 22 -70.72 -91.64 -61.78
CA LEU A 22 -71.45 -91.49 -63.04
C LEU A 22 -72.99 -91.33 -62.86
N PRO A 23 -73.71 -90.86 -63.89
CA PRO A 23 -75.14 -90.61 -63.84
C PRO A 23 -75.93 -91.92 -63.71
N CYS A 24 -76.50 -92.15 -62.53
CA CYS A 24 -77.45 -93.23 -62.29
C CYS A 24 -78.72 -93.01 -63.12
N LEU A 25 -79.20 -94.07 -63.78
CA LEU A 25 -80.64 -94.27 -63.95
C LEU A 25 -81.31 -93.95 -62.60
N LEU A 26 -82.33 -93.09 -62.60
CA LEU A 26 -83.05 -92.70 -61.40
C LEU A 26 -83.80 -93.90 -60.80
N ASP A 27 -83.06 -94.69 -60.02
CA ASP A 27 -83.61 -95.67 -59.08
C ASP A 27 -84.38 -94.94 -57.99
N GLY A 28 -85.41 -95.58 -57.43
CA GLY A 28 -86.32 -95.01 -56.43
C GLY A 28 -85.64 -94.34 -55.23
N GLY A 29 -84.39 -94.72 -54.92
CA GLY A 29 -83.61 -94.13 -53.83
C GLY A 29 -83.30 -92.63 -53.99
N ALA A 30 -83.19 -92.09 -55.20
CA ALA A 30 -82.96 -90.66 -55.39
C ALA A 30 -84.20 -89.81 -55.04
N TYR A 31 -85.40 -90.34 -55.33
CA TYR A 31 -86.67 -89.71 -54.95
C TYR A 31 -86.90 -89.78 -53.45
N ASP A 32 -86.50 -90.88 -52.81
CA ASP A 32 -86.59 -91.05 -51.37
C ASP A 32 -85.72 -90.04 -50.61
N THR A 33 -84.46 -89.87 -51.01
CA THR A 33 -83.54 -88.90 -50.40
C THR A 33 -84.02 -87.46 -50.59
N ALA A 34 -84.47 -87.10 -51.79
CA ALA A 34 -84.99 -85.75 -52.04
C ALA A 34 -86.27 -85.46 -51.24
N ALA A 35 -87.14 -86.45 -51.06
CA ALA A 35 -88.32 -86.30 -50.22
C ALA A 35 -87.96 -86.18 -48.74
N ASP A 36 -86.99 -86.97 -48.25
CA ASP A 36 -86.48 -86.87 -46.87
C ASP A 36 -85.81 -85.49 -46.60
N GLU A 37 -85.08 -84.92 -47.57
CA GLU A 37 -84.47 -83.59 -47.48
C GLU A 37 -85.52 -82.47 -47.43
N ILE A 38 -86.55 -82.53 -48.29
CA ILE A 38 -87.65 -81.56 -48.29
C ILE A 38 -88.43 -81.60 -46.97
N VAL A 39 -88.67 -82.80 -46.43
CA VAL A 39 -89.35 -82.99 -45.14
C VAL A 39 -88.47 -82.52 -43.98
N GLY A 40 -87.16 -82.76 -44.05
CA GLY A 40 -86.18 -82.23 -43.09
C GLY A 40 -86.15 -80.69 -43.07
N ALA A 41 -86.44 -80.05 -44.20
CA ALA A 41 -86.62 -78.60 -44.31
C ALA A 41 -88.00 -78.09 -43.80
N GLY A 42 -88.90 -78.98 -43.36
CA GLY A 42 -90.22 -78.64 -42.85
C GLY A 42 -91.28 -78.35 -43.92
N GLU A 43 -90.98 -78.65 -45.20
CA GLU A 43 -91.89 -78.43 -46.31
C GLU A 43 -92.64 -79.71 -46.72
N ARG A 44 -93.82 -79.56 -47.31
CA ARG A 44 -94.58 -80.71 -47.85
C ARG A 44 -93.95 -81.17 -49.17
N PRO A 45 -93.55 -82.45 -49.29
CA PRO A 45 -93.01 -82.99 -50.54
C PRO A 45 -94.15 -83.09 -51.58
N THR A 46 -94.27 -82.07 -52.43
CA THR A 46 -95.19 -82.07 -53.58
C THR A 46 -94.44 -82.47 -54.85
N VAL A 47 -95.19 -82.93 -55.87
CA VAL A 47 -94.65 -83.35 -57.17
C VAL A 47 -93.77 -82.26 -57.80
N GLU A 48 -94.20 -80.99 -57.71
CA GLU A 48 -93.44 -79.84 -58.22
C GLU A 48 -92.13 -79.61 -57.47
N ARG A 49 -92.15 -79.77 -56.13
CA ARG A 49 -90.96 -79.55 -55.27
C ARG A 49 -89.91 -80.64 -55.44
N ILE A 50 -90.32 -81.90 -55.50
CA ILE A 50 -89.39 -83.01 -55.75
C ILE A 50 -88.75 -82.85 -57.13
N ARG A 51 -89.52 -82.39 -58.11
CA ARG A 51 -89.01 -82.11 -59.46
C ARG A 51 -88.06 -80.92 -59.49
N ALA A 52 -88.32 -79.86 -58.71
CA ALA A 52 -87.40 -78.75 -58.54
C ALA A 52 -86.09 -79.18 -57.84
N HIS A 53 -86.18 -80.12 -56.89
CA HIS A 53 -85.03 -80.63 -56.12
C HIS A 53 -84.13 -81.58 -56.93
N LEU A 54 -84.72 -82.44 -57.79
CA LEU A 54 -83.99 -83.43 -58.60
C LEU A 54 -83.72 -82.98 -60.04
N GLY A 55 -84.35 -81.91 -60.50
CA GLY A 55 -84.21 -81.36 -61.86
C GLY A 55 -84.69 -82.27 -63.00
N THR A 56 -85.19 -83.47 -62.72
CA THR A 56 -85.51 -84.51 -63.71
C THR A 56 -86.71 -85.38 -63.27
N GLY A 57 -87.44 -85.98 -64.23
CA GLY A 57 -88.58 -86.87 -63.96
C GLY A 57 -89.92 -86.38 -64.56
N SER A 58 -90.69 -87.32 -65.12
CA SER A 58 -92.09 -87.09 -65.56
C SER A 58 -93.01 -87.01 -64.34
N PRO A 59 -94.06 -86.15 -64.33
CA PRO A 59 -94.99 -86.03 -63.21
C PRO A 59 -95.56 -87.38 -62.75
N ASN A 60 -95.86 -88.29 -63.67
CA ASN A 60 -96.37 -89.63 -63.34
C ASN A 60 -95.36 -90.49 -62.58
N THR A 61 -94.07 -90.33 -62.86
CA THR A 61 -92.99 -91.07 -62.18
C THR A 61 -92.79 -90.54 -60.76
N VAL A 62 -92.82 -89.21 -60.59
CA VAL A 62 -92.71 -88.57 -59.27
C VAL A 62 -93.91 -88.93 -58.40
N THR A 63 -95.14 -88.89 -58.92
CA THR A 63 -96.33 -89.29 -58.16
C THR A 63 -96.23 -90.73 -57.68
N ARG A 64 -95.77 -91.65 -58.55
CA ARG A 64 -95.60 -93.07 -58.18
C ARG A 64 -94.55 -93.25 -57.09
N TRP A 65 -93.38 -92.61 -57.20
CA TRP A 65 -92.31 -92.76 -56.20
C TRP A 65 -92.61 -92.01 -54.90
N LEU A 66 -93.28 -90.86 -54.95
CA LEU A 66 -93.77 -90.14 -53.78
C LEU A 66 -94.78 -90.98 -52.99
N GLU A 67 -95.69 -91.68 -53.69
CA GLU A 67 -96.62 -92.61 -53.05
C GLU A 67 -95.88 -93.79 -52.41
N THR A 68 -94.91 -94.40 -53.10
CA THR A 68 -94.06 -95.47 -52.53
C THR A 68 -93.27 -94.99 -51.31
N TRP A 69 -92.66 -93.80 -51.38
CA TRP A 69 -91.93 -93.18 -50.28
C TRP A 69 -92.85 -92.88 -49.09
N TRP A 70 -94.03 -92.31 -49.34
CA TRP A 70 -95.02 -91.98 -48.33
C TRP A 70 -95.54 -93.23 -47.61
N GLN A 71 -95.79 -94.32 -48.35
CA GLN A 71 -96.18 -95.61 -47.78
C GLN A 71 -95.06 -96.20 -46.89
N GLY A 72 -93.79 -96.00 -47.24
CA GLY A 72 -92.64 -96.45 -46.45
C GLY A 72 -92.29 -95.53 -45.26
N LEU A 73 -92.62 -94.24 -45.32
CA LEU A 73 -92.24 -93.22 -44.32
C LEU A 73 -92.73 -93.58 -42.91
N GLY A 74 -93.99 -94.03 -42.79
CA GLY A 74 -94.56 -94.41 -41.51
C GLY A 74 -93.77 -95.52 -40.82
N GLN A 75 -93.32 -96.54 -41.57
CA GLN A 75 -92.49 -97.62 -41.04
C GLN A 75 -91.08 -97.13 -40.67
N ARG A 76 -90.46 -96.27 -41.49
CA ARG A 76 -89.14 -95.71 -41.19
C ARG A 76 -89.16 -94.84 -39.94
N LEU A 77 -90.18 -94.01 -39.78
CA LEU A 77 -90.35 -93.15 -38.61
C LEU A 77 -90.61 -94.00 -37.36
N HIS A 78 -91.45 -95.03 -37.46
CA HIS A 78 -91.64 -95.99 -36.37
C HIS A 78 -90.35 -96.76 -36.02
N ALA A 79 -89.54 -97.16 -37.00
CA ALA A 79 -88.28 -97.84 -36.76
C ALA A 79 -87.22 -96.92 -36.13
N GLN A 80 -87.16 -95.65 -36.55
CA GLN A 80 -86.29 -94.65 -35.94
C GLN A 80 -86.75 -94.31 -34.52
N GLN A 81 -88.06 -94.16 -34.31
CA GLN A 81 -88.64 -93.96 -32.99
C GLN A 81 -88.41 -95.18 -32.10
N ALA A 82 -88.46 -96.41 -32.63
CA ALA A 82 -88.11 -97.62 -31.88
C ALA A 82 -86.60 -97.72 -31.57
N ARG A 83 -85.72 -97.17 -32.41
CA ARG A 83 -84.28 -97.07 -32.13
C ARG A 83 -83.96 -96.01 -31.07
N LEU A 84 -84.66 -94.87 -31.10
CA LEU A 84 -84.49 -93.78 -30.14
C LEU A 84 -85.28 -94.02 -28.85
N ALA A 85 -86.34 -94.82 -28.92
CA ALA A 85 -87.02 -95.36 -27.76
C ALA A 85 -86.09 -96.39 -27.14
N VAL A 86 -85.22 -95.91 -26.26
CA VAL A 86 -84.63 -96.76 -25.23
C VAL A 86 -85.83 -97.38 -24.49
N PRO A 87 -86.08 -98.70 -24.59
CA PRO A 87 -87.10 -99.32 -23.77
C PRO A 87 -86.75 -99.00 -22.32
N ALA A 88 -87.73 -98.57 -21.51
CA ALA A 88 -87.51 -98.28 -20.10
C ALA A 88 -86.63 -99.40 -19.53
N ALA A 89 -85.38 -99.05 -19.18
CA ALA A 89 -84.45 -100.02 -18.65
C ALA A 89 -85.15 -100.68 -17.45
N PRO A 90 -85.02 -102.01 -17.26
CA PRO A 90 -85.60 -102.65 -16.09
C PRO A 90 -85.29 -101.83 -14.85
N ASP A 91 -86.26 -101.61 -13.96
CA ASP A 91 -86.14 -100.64 -12.86
C ASP A 91 -84.85 -100.82 -12.03
N ALA A 92 -84.38 -102.07 -11.90
CA ALA A 92 -83.11 -102.41 -11.27
C ALA A 92 -81.88 -101.80 -11.97
N VAL A 93 -81.83 -101.77 -13.29
CA VAL A 93 -80.72 -101.17 -14.07
C VAL A 93 -80.78 -99.65 -14.00
N ALA A 94 -81.98 -99.06 -14.04
CA ALA A 94 -82.16 -97.61 -13.91
C ALA A 94 -81.76 -97.10 -12.51
N ALA A 95 -82.12 -97.84 -11.44
CA ALA A 95 -81.72 -97.53 -10.08
C ALA A 95 -80.20 -97.60 -9.90
N LEU A 96 -79.54 -98.66 -10.37
CA LEU A 96 -78.08 -98.79 -10.33
C LEU A 96 -77.37 -97.69 -11.11
N ALA A 97 -77.87 -97.32 -12.28
CA ALA A 97 -77.31 -96.21 -13.07
C ALA A 97 -77.45 -94.86 -12.34
N ALA A 98 -78.58 -94.62 -11.67
CA ALA A 98 -78.81 -93.43 -10.86
C ALA A 98 -77.88 -93.38 -9.64
N GLU A 99 -77.67 -94.51 -8.95
CA GLU A 99 -76.72 -94.63 -7.84
C GLU A 99 -75.27 -94.37 -8.29
N TRP A 100 -74.84 -94.94 -9.41
CA TRP A 100 -73.51 -94.68 -9.97
C TRP A 100 -73.34 -93.22 -10.41
N TRP A 101 -74.37 -92.62 -11.00
CA TRP A 101 -74.35 -91.21 -11.36
C TRP A 101 -74.27 -90.30 -10.13
N ALA A 102 -75.02 -90.61 -9.07
CA ALA A 102 -74.95 -89.88 -7.81
C ALA A 102 -73.56 -90.00 -7.17
N LEU A 103 -72.96 -91.20 -7.18
CA LEU A 103 -71.60 -91.43 -6.69
C LEU A 103 -70.56 -90.67 -7.52
N ALA A 104 -70.70 -90.65 -8.85
CA ALA A 104 -69.81 -89.91 -9.75
C ALA A 104 -69.93 -88.39 -9.56
N LEU A 105 -71.13 -87.88 -9.29
CA LEU A 105 -71.32 -86.45 -9.01
C LEU A 105 -70.74 -86.08 -7.65
N GLU A 106 -70.88 -86.95 -6.64
CA GLU A 106 -70.29 -86.73 -5.32
C GLU A 106 -68.76 -86.78 -5.39
N SER A 107 -68.17 -87.74 -6.11
CA SER A 107 -66.71 -87.78 -6.29
C SER A 107 -66.19 -86.57 -7.07
N ALA A 108 -66.93 -86.11 -8.10
CA ALA A 108 -66.58 -84.91 -8.84
C ALA A 108 -66.67 -83.64 -7.96
N ARG A 109 -67.65 -83.56 -7.06
CA ARG A 109 -67.76 -82.46 -6.07
C ARG A 109 -66.59 -82.47 -5.10
N ILE A 110 -66.26 -83.62 -4.52
CA ILE A 110 -65.13 -83.74 -3.60
C ILE A 110 -63.83 -83.32 -4.30
N SER A 111 -63.57 -83.81 -5.52
CA SER A 111 -62.39 -83.42 -6.30
C SER A 111 -62.36 -81.92 -6.60
N ALA A 112 -63.50 -81.32 -6.97
CA ALA A 112 -63.58 -79.89 -7.23
C ALA A 112 -63.36 -79.05 -5.95
N ASP A 113 -63.88 -79.50 -4.80
CA ASP A 113 -63.66 -78.83 -3.52
C ASP A 113 -62.20 -78.96 -3.06
N GLU A 114 -61.55 -80.10 -3.30
CA GLU A 114 -60.12 -80.30 -3.06
C GLU A 114 -59.25 -79.39 -3.94
N ASP A 115 -59.54 -79.32 -5.25
CA ASP A 115 -58.84 -78.44 -6.19
C ASP A 115 -59.03 -76.95 -5.80
N LEU A 116 -60.26 -76.54 -5.47
CA LEU A 116 -60.54 -75.17 -5.00
C LEU A 116 -59.86 -74.86 -3.67
N ALA A 117 -59.75 -75.83 -2.76
CA ALA A 117 -59.03 -75.66 -1.51
C ALA A 117 -57.53 -75.50 -1.75
N ALA A 118 -56.96 -76.28 -2.67
CA ALA A 118 -55.56 -76.17 -3.07
C ALA A 118 -55.27 -74.81 -3.75
N ASP A 119 -56.11 -74.37 -4.67
CA ASP A 119 -55.99 -73.06 -5.33
C ASP A 119 -56.08 -71.90 -4.31
N ARG A 120 -57.00 -71.99 -3.34
CA ARG A 120 -57.13 -70.98 -2.27
C ARG A 120 -55.90 -70.94 -1.38
N ALA A 121 -55.32 -72.10 -1.04
CA ALA A 121 -54.10 -72.18 -0.26
C ALA A 121 -52.91 -71.57 -1.03
N ALA A 122 -52.75 -71.91 -2.32
CA ALA A 122 -51.70 -71.34 -3.16
C ALA A 122 -51.82 -69.82 -3.30
N LEU A 123 -53.03 -69.30 -3.53
CA LEU A 123 -53.28 -67.86 -3.59
C LEU A 123 -53.02 -67.17 -2.24
N GLN A 124 -53.32 -67.81 -1.12
CA GLN A 124 -53.02 -67.28 0.21
C GLN A 124 -51.51 -67.18 0.43
N ASP A 125 -50.76 -68.23 0.07
CA ASP A 125 -49.30 -68.25 0.18
C ASP A 125 -48.63 -67.17 -0.70
N GLU A 126 -49.12 -66.98 -1.93
CA GLU A 126 -48.66 -65.90 -2.82
C GLU A 126 -48.96 -64.52 -2.24
N ARG A 127 -50.16 -64.30 -1.67
CA ARG A 127 -50.54 -63.03 -1.05
C ARG A 127 -49.68 -62.73 0.17
N ASP A 128 -49.41 -63.73 1.00
CA ASP A 128 -48.55 -63.59 2.16
C ASP A 128 -47.09 -63.35 1.74
N GLY A 129 -46.63 -63.99 0.66
CA GLY A 129 -45.34 -63.70 0.03
C GLY A 129 -45.22 -62.25 -0.42
N LEU A 130 -46.18 -61.76 -1.20
CA LEU A 130 -46.24 -60.37 -1.65
C LEU A 130 -46.35 -59.38 -0.50
N HIS A 131 -47.02 -59.74 0.60
CA HIS A 131 -47.09 -58.90 1.80
C HIS A 131 -45.71 -58.77 2.45
N ARG A 132 -45.00 -59.89 2.67
CA ARG A 132 -43.65 -59.89 3.23
C ARG A 132 -42.68 -59.09 2.36
N ASP A 133 -42.76 -59.25 1.04
CA ASP A 133 -41.92 -58.49 0.10
C ASP A 133 -42.20 -56.98 0.18
N ARG A 134 -43.48 -56.58 0.28
CA ARG A 134 -43.85 -55.17 0.45
C ARG A 134 -43.33 -54.57 1.75
N GLU A 135 -43.41 -55.32 2.85
CA GLU A 135 -42.86 -54.90 4.14
C GLU A 135 -41.33 -54.78 4.07
N ALA A 136 -40.65 -55.74 3.45
CA ALA A 136 -39.21 -55.70 3.23
C ALA A 136 -38.79 -54.46 2.42
N PHE A 137 -39.42 -54.22 1.26
CA PHE A 137 -39.16 -53.02 0.45
C PHE A 137 -39.52 -51.73 1.18
N GLY A 138 -40.59 -51.74 1.98
CA GLY A 138 -40.99 -50.61 2.82
C GLY A 138 -39.91 -50.25 3.85
N SER A 139 -39.35 -51.26 4.52
CA SER A 139 -38.27 -51.09 5.50
C SER A 139 -36.97 -50.62 4.85
N GLU A 140 -36.57 -51.20 3.73
CA GLU A 140 -35.36 -50.80 2.99
C GLU A 140 -35.50 -49.36 2.48
N ALA A 141 -36.65 -49.00 1.91
CA ALA A 141 -36.92 -47.64 1.48
C ALA A 141 -36.93 -46.65 2.64
N ALA A 142 -37.36 -47.04 3.85
CA ALA A 142 -37.28 -46.20 5.04
C ALA A 142 -35.82 -45.95 5.45
N VAL A 143 -34.99 -46.99 5.49
CA VAL A 143 -33.56 -46.88 5.81
C VAL A 143 -32.83 -46.01 4.79
N LEU A 144 -33.09 -46.21 3.50
CA LEU A 144 -32.47 -45.40 2.43
C LEU A 144 -32.90 -43.93 2.50
N ARG A 145 -34.15 -43.64 2.87
CA ARG A 145 -34.61 -42.26 3.09
C ARG A 145 -33.90 -41.61 4.27
N GLU A 146 -33.77 -42.31 5.39
CA GLU A 146 -33.03 -41.80 6.56
C GLU A 146 -31.55 -41.55 6.23
N GLN A 147 -30.91 -42.46 5.49
CA GLN A 147 -29.53 -42.27 5.01
C GLN A 147 -29.42 -41.07 4.07
N ALA A 148 -30.37 -40.86 3.17
CA ALA A 148 -30.38 -39.71 2.29
C ALA A 148 -30.58 -38.38 3.04
N GLU A 149 -31.46 -38.36 4.04
CA GLU A 149 -31.71 -37.18 4.89
C GLU A 149 -30.49 -36.82 5.75
N THR A 150 -29.84 -37.83 6.35
CA THR A 150 -28.61 -37.63 7.13
C THR A 150 -27.45 -37.16 6.25
N ALA A 151 -27.28 -37.75 5.06
CA ALA A 151 -26.29 -37.29 4.08
C ALA A 151 -26.56 -35.85 3.63
N ALA A 152 -27.81 -35.51 3.30
CA ALA A 152 -28.20 -34.15 2.91
C ALA A 152 -28.05 -33.14 4.05
N HIS A 153 -28.23 -33.57 5.32
CA HIS A 153 -27.92 -32.73 6.46
C HIS A 153 -26.41 -32.50 6.62
N ALA A 154 -25.60 -33.56 6.51
CA ALA A 154 -24.15 -33.47 6.58
C ALA A 154 -23.58 -32.58 5.46
N GLU A 155 -24.09 -32.70 4.23
CA GLU A 155 -23.72 -31.85 3.10
C GLU A 155 -24.05 -30.38 3.38
N ARG A 156 -25.25 -30.08 3.89
CA ARG A 156 -25.63 -28.71 4.27
C ARG A 156 -24.67 -28.15 5.31
N VAL A 157 -24.36 -28.90 6.36
CA VAL A 157 -23.42 -28.46 7.41
C VAL A 157 -22.02 -28.25 6.85
N ALA A 158 -21.52 -29.16 6.01
CA ALA A 158 -20.22 -29.02 5.37
C ALA A 158 -20.18 -27.79 4.44
N SER A 159 -21.26 -27.55 3.69
CA SER A 159 -21.36 -26.39 2.80
C SER A 159 -21.38 -25.05 3.56
N THR A 160 -22.07 -24.98 4.70
CA THR A 160 -22.07 -23.78 5.53
C THR A 160 -20.71 -23.53 6.15
N GLN A 161 -20.04 -24.59 6.65
CA GLN A 161 -18.69 -24.48 7.19
C GLN A 161 -17.69 -24.04 6.11
N ALA A 162 -17.78 -24.58 4.89
CA ALA A 162 -16.95 -24.18 3.77
C ALA A 162 -17.16 -22.70 3.41
N ALA A 163 -18.42 -22.22 3.38
CA ALA A 163 -18.73 -20.82 3.12
C ALA A 163 -18.21 -19.89 4.24
N GLU A 164 -18.25 -20.32 5.50
CA GLU A 164 -17.69 -19.58 6.63
C GLU A 164 -16.16 -19.50 6.57
N LEU A 165 -15.49 -20.61 6.27
CA LEU A 165 -14.04 -20.64 6.07
C LEU A 165 -13.63 -19.74 4.90
N GLN A 166 -14.37 -19.76 3.79
CA GLN A 166 -14.10 -18.88 2.66
C GLN A 166 -14.25 -17.40 3.04
N ARG A 167 -15.27 -17.03 3.83
CA ARG A 167 -15.43 -15.66 4.35
C ARG A 167 -14.29 -15.26 5.28
N LEU A 168 -13.81 -16.18 6.13
CA LEU A 168 -12.66 -15.92 7.00
C LEU A 168 -11.39 -15.70 6.19
N VAL A 169 -11.14 -16.52 5.17
CA VAL A 169 -9.99 -16.37 4.26
C VAL A 169 -10.04 -15.02 3.57
N SER A 170 -11.16 -14.64 2.95
CA SER A 170 -11.29 -13.33 2.29
C SER A 170 -11.12 -12.15 3.25
N ARG A 171 -11.56 -12.28 4.51
CA ARG A 171 -11.32 -11.27 5.55
C ARG A 171 -9.83 -11.17 5.89
N LEU A 172 -9.15 -12.30 6.07
CA LEU A 172 -7.71 -12.31 6.38
C LEU A 172 -6.88 -11.77 5.22
N GLU A 173 -7.22 -12.10 3.97
CA GLU A 173 -6.59 -11.54 2.78
C GLU A 173 -6.77 -10.01 2.72
N GLY A 174 -7.97 -9.51 3.03
CA GLY A 174 -8.23 -8.08 3.17
C GLY A 174 -7.35 -7.41 4.23
N GLN A 175 -7.27 -8.02 5.42
CA GLN A 175 -6.42 -7.52 6.51
C GLN A 175 -4.93 -7.53 6.16
N ILE A 176 -4.44 -8.57 5.47
CA ILE A 176 -3.06 -8.63 4.98
C ILE A 176 -2.80 -7.51 3.96
N GLY A 177 -3.75 -7.25 3.07
CA GLY A 177 -3.68 -6.14 2.12
C GLY A 177 -3.59 -4.79 2.81
N GLU A 178 -4.47 -4.52 3.77
CA GLU A 178 -4.46 -3.28 4.56
C GLU A 178 -3.15 -3.10 5.34
N LEU A 179 -2.66 -4.13 6.02
CA LEU A 179 -1.40 -4.08 6.76
C LEU A 179 -0.20 -3.87 5.83
N SER A 180 -0.23 -4.45 4.63
CA SER A 180 0.82 -4.25 3.62
C SER A 180 0.86 -2.80 3.14
N GLN A 181 -0.30 -2.21 2.85
CA GLN A 181 -0.41 -0.79 2.49
C GLN A 181 0.05 0.13 3.62
N GLN A 182 -0.32 -0.17 4.87
CA GLN A 182 0.14 0.59 6.05
C GLN A 182 1.66 0.51 6.21
N ARG A 183 2.25 -0.67 6.00
CA ARG A 183 3.70 -0.87 6.02
C ARG A 183 4.39 -0.06 4.92
N GLU A 184 3.90 -0.11 3.69
CA GLU A 184 4.44 0.67 2.58
C GLU A 184 4.37 2.18 2.85
N ALA A 185 3.23 2.67 3.35
CA ALA A 185 3.07 4.07 3.73
C ALA A 185 3.98 4.48 4.90
N ALA A 186 4.21 3.59 5.87
CA ALA A 186 5.16 3.83 6.96
C ALA A 186 6.61 3.88 6.46
N LEU A 187 7.00 2.97 5.56
CA LEU A 187 8.32 2.96 4.94
C LEU A 187 8.56 4.22 4.10
N ALA A 188 7.58 4.65 3.30
CA ALA A 188 7.68 5.89 2.53
C ALA A 188 7.89 7.12 3.44
N ARG A 189 7.12 7.21 4.54
CA ARG A 189 7.29 8.26 5.55
C ARG A 189 8.66 8.22 6.24
N ALA A 190 9.18 7.02 6.52
CA ALA A 190 10.50 6.87 7.13
C ALA A 190 11.62 7.32 6.17
N VAL A 191 11.51 6.99 4.88
CA VAL A 191 12.46 7.45 3.85
C VAL A 191 12.42 8.97 3.72
N GLU A 192 11.23 9.57 3.68
CA GLU A 192 11.09 11.03 3.61
C GLU A 192 11.67 11.72 4.86
N ALA A 193 11.36 11.20 6.05
CA ALA A 193 11.89 11.74 7.31
C ALA A 193 13.42 11.65 7.36
N GLU A 194 14.01 10.57 6.86
CA GLU A 194 15.45 10.39 6.77
C GLU A 194 16.08 11.39 5.78
N ALA A 195 15.45 11.62 4.63
CA ALA A 195 15.91 12.61 3.66
C ALA A 195 15.88 14.04 4.24
N VAL A 196 14.79 14.39 4.96
CA VAL A 196 14.68 15.68 5.66
C VAL A 196 15.75 15.80 6.75
N ARG A 197 15.99 14.74 7.53
CA ARG A 197 17.04 14.71 8.56
C ARG A 197 18.42 14.99 7.95
N GLN A 198 18.76 14.29 6.87
CA GLN A 198 20.04 14.49 6.17
C GLN A 198 20.17 15.91 5.61
N ALA A 199 19.11 16.48 5.04
CA ALA A 199 19.12 17.85 4.55
C ALA A 199 19.32 18.89 5.67
N VAL A 200 18.70 18.67 6.84
CA VAL A 200 18.90 19.53 8.01
C VAL A 200 20.31 19.40 8.57
N GLU A 201 20.86 18.18 8.65
CA GLU A 201 22.24 17.93 9.07
C GLU A 201 23.25 18.63 8.15
N GLN A 202 23.06 18.56 6.82
CA GLN A 202 23.88 19.26 5.84
C GLN A 202 23.81 20.78 6.01
N ARG A 203 22.61 21.35 6.13
CA ARG A 203 22.44 22.79 6.37
C ARG A 203 23.07 23.25 7.68
N LEU A 204 22.98 22.44 8.73
CA LEU A 204 23.63 22.74 10.00
C LEU A 204 25.15 22.77 9.84
N GLN A 205 25.72 21.79 9.14
CA GLN A 205 27.15 21.73 8.85
C GLN A 205 27.61 22.96 8.05
N GLU A 206 26.89 23.34 7.00
CA GLU A 206 27.16 24.54 6.20
C GLU A 206 27.13 25.81 7.07
N HIS A 207 26.15 25.94 7.96
CA HIS A 207 26.09 27.07 8.88
C HIS A 207 27.23 27.09 9.90
N GLN A 208 27.65 25.92 10.39
CA GLN A 208 28.80 25.81 11.30
C GLN A 208 30.11 26.20 10.60
N GLU A 209 30.33 25.72 9.38
CA GLU A 209 31.50 26.06 8.56
C GLU A 209 31.52 27.55 8.22
N ALA A 210 30.37 28.13 7.83
CA ALA A 210 30.26 29.56 7.56
C ALA A 210 30.55 30.41 8.80
N ALA A 211 30.00 30.04 9.96
CA ALA A 211 30.26 30.75 11.22
C ALA A 211 31.73 30.62 11.66
N GLN A 212 32.35 29.46 11.44
CA GLN A 212 33.77 29.27 11.71
C GLN A 212 34.64 30.12 10.79
N ALA A 213 34.35 30.14 9.48
CA ALA A 213 35.06 30.97 8.51
C ALA A 213 34.91 32.47 8.82
N GLU A 214 33.73 32.93 9.25
CA GLU A 214 33.52 34.31 9.68
C GLU A 214 34.37 34.65 10.91
N ARG A 215 34.39 33.78 11.92
CA ARG A 215 35.23 33.96 13.12
C ARG A 215 36.72 34.01 12.78
N GLU A 216 37.18 33.13 11.90
CA GLU A 216 38.58 33.11 11.42
C GLU A 216 38.91 34.39 10.64
N SER A 217 38.00 34.86 9.79
CA SER A 217 38.13 36.12 9.06
C SER A 217 38.23 37.32 10.00
N LEU A 218 37.34 37.41 11.00
CA LEU A 218 37.34 38.46 12.01
C LEU A 218 38.61 38.41 12.88
N ALA A 219 39.03 37.22 13.31
CA ALA A 219 40.27 37.05 14.08
C ALA A 219 41.50 37.50 13.28
N ASN A 220 41.57 37.14 12.00
CA ASN A 220 42.62 37.59 11.10
C ASN A 220 42.56 39.11 10.90
N HIS A 221 41.38 39.68 10.71
CA HIS A 221 41.22 41.13 10.57
C HIS A 221 41.70 41.88 11.82
N VAL A 222 41.27 41.46 13.02
CA VAL A 222 41.72 42.03 14.29
C VAL A 222 43.24 41.95 14.40
N ARG A 223 43.82 40.78 14.13
CA ARG A 223 45.28 40.60 14.15
C ARG A 223 46.00 41.55 13.19
N THR A 224 45.50 41.72 11.96
CA THR A 224 46.11 42.66 10.99
C THR A 224 46.01 44.12 11.45
N VAL A 225 44.91 44.50 12.11
CA VAL A 225 44.74 45.85 12.67
C VAL A 225 45.67 46.05 13.87
N GLU A 226 45.78 45.07 14.75
CA GLU A 226 46.71 45.08 15.89
C GLU A 226 48.16 45.18 15.42
N ASP A 227 48.59 44.35 14.46
CA ASP A 227 49.93 44.38 13.88
C ASP A 227 50.23 45.74 13.23
N ARG A 228 49.26 46.34 12.54
CA ARG A 228 49.39 47.68 11.96
C ARG A 228 49.52 48.75 13.05
N ALA A 229 48.69 48.70 14.08
CA ALA A 229 48.74 49.64 15.19
C ALA A 229 50.08 49.55 15.94
N HIS A 230 50.59 48.33 16.16
CA HIS A 230 51.93 48.11 16.71
C HIS A 230 53.02 48.75 15.84
N ALA A 231 52.97 48.55 14.52
CA ALA A 231 53.91 49.16 13.59
C ALA A 231 53.83 50.70 13.57
N GLU A 232 52.63 51.27 13.68
CA GLU A 232 52.44 52.74 13.77
C GLU A 232 52.97 53.31 15.09
N VAL A 233 52.75 52.63 16.22
CA VAL A 233 53.32 53.01 17.52
C VAL A 233 54.84 52.95 17.50
N ASP A 234 55.42 51.90 16.93
CA ASP A 234 56.87 51.76 16.82
C ASP A 234 57.48 52.81 15.89
N ARG A 235 56.81 53.14 14.78
CA ARG A 235 57.18 54.29 13.93
C ARG A 235 57.16 55.59 14.72
N ALA A 236 56.07 55.89 15.44
CA ALA A 236 55.95 57.10 16.24
C ALA A 236 57.00 57.18 17.38
N ARG A 237 57.36 56.03 17.98
CA ARG A 237 58.46 55.95 18.97
C ARG A 237 59.80 56.27 18.34
N GLN A 238 60.08 55.73 17.16
CA GLN A 238 61.34 55.97 16.45
C GLN A 238 61.43 57.43 15.99
N GLU A 239 60.37 57.99 15.39
CA GLU A 239 60.27 59.40 15.06
C GLU A 239 60.43 60.29 16.30
N GLY A 240 59.78 59.94 17.42
CA GLY A 240 59.92 60.65 18.69
C GLY A 240 61.35 60.61 19.25
N LYS A 241 62.05 59.48 19.11
CA LYS A 241 63.47 59.33 19.48
C LYS A 241 64.37 60.19 18.59
N GLU A 242 64.11 60.20 17.28
CA GLU A 242 64.82 61.04 16.30
C GLU A 242 64.61 62.53 16.59
N LEU A 243 63.38 62.98 16.79
CA LEU A 243 63.06 64.36 17.17
C LEU A 243 63.69 64.76 18.50
N LYS A 244 63.71 63.87 19.51
CA LYS A 244 64.39 64.12 20.78
C LYS A 244 65.90 64.27 20.60
N ASN A 245 66.51 63.44 19.76
CA ASN A 245 67.93 63.54 19.42
C ASN A 245 68.23 64.85 18.66
N GLN A 246 67.37 65.23 17.71
CA GLN A 246 67.48 66.51 17.00
C GLN A 246 67.33 67.70 17.96
N LEU A 247 66.36 67.69 18.87
CA LEU A 247 66.19 68.72 19.89
C LEU A 247 67.42 68.81 20.80
N ALA A 248 67.97 67.67 21.24
CA ALA A 248 69.19 67.65 22.03
C ALA A 248 70.39 68.23 21.27
N ALA A 249 70.53 67.90 19.97
CA ALA A 249 71.55 68.47 19.11
C ALA A 249 71.37 69.98 18.91
N VAL A 250 70.15 70.47 18.65
CA VAL A 250 69.84 71.90 18.54
C VAL A 250 70.09 72.62 19.86
N LYS A 251 69.69 72.06 21.01
CA LYS A 251 69.97 72.63 22.34
C LYS A 251 71.47 72.72 22.61
N LYS A 252 72.23 71.67 22.24
CA LYS A 252 73.69 71.67 22.37
C LYS A 252 74.32 72.73 21.46
N ALA A 253 73.91 72.81 20.20
CA ALA A 253 74.37 73.83 19.27
C ALA A 253 74.00 75.24 19.74
N HIS A 254 72.81 75.43 20.33
CA HIS A 254 72.39 76.70 20.93
C HIS A 254 73.25 77.04 22.14
N ALA A 255 73.50 76.11 23.06
CA ALA A 255 74.37 76.33 24.22
C ALA A 255 75.81 76.65 23.81
N GLU A 256 76.32 75.98 22.76
CA GLU A 256 77.63 76.29 22.17
C GLU A 256 77.63 77.68 21.52
N ALA A 257 76.57 78.05 20.81
CA ALA A 257 76.40 79.37 20.23
C ALA A 257 76.32 80.46 21.32
N GLU A 258 75.52 80.27 22.37
CA GLU A 258 75.43 81.14 23.54
C GLU A 258 76.78 81.29 24.23
N LYS A 259 77.51 80.18 24.43
CA LYS A 259 78.87 80.23 24.99
C LYS A 259 79.81 81.02 24.09
N SER A 260 79.76 80.83 22.77
CA SER A 260 80.58 81.56 21.82
C SER A 260 80.22 83.06 21.77
N LEU A 261 78.93 83.39 21.89
CA LEU A 261 78.44 84.77 21.98
C LEU A 261 78.86 85.40 23.31
N GLY A 262 78.78 84.66 24.42
CA GLY A 262 79.27 85.07 25.73
C GLY A 262 80.77 85.36 25.70
N GLN A 263 81.57 84.44 25.14
CA GLN A 263 83.01 84.65 24.95
C GLN A 263 83.32 85.84 24.04
N ARG A 264 82.54 86.04 22.96
CA ARG A 264 82.67 87.21 22.09
C ARG A 264 82.28 88.50 22.80
N ALA A 265 81.26 88.47 23.65
CA ALA A 265 80.85 89.60 24.47
C ALA A 265 81.90 89.93 25.53
N GLU A 266 82.46 88.93 26.22
CA GLU A 266 83.59 89.09 27.16
C GLU A 266 84.86 89.59 26.46
N ALA A 267 85.15 89.07 25.26
CA ALA A 267 86.24 89.58 24.44
C ALA A 267 85.99 91.03 24.00
N ALA A 268 84.74 91.38 23.69
CA ALA A 268 84.36 92.76 23.35
C ALA A 268 84.43 93.69 24.56
N THR A 269 84.00 93.26 25.75
CA THR A 269 84.10 94.05 26.99
C THR A 269 85.54 94.19 27.45
N SER A 270 86.37 93.14 27.37
CA SER A 270 87.80 93.25 27.67
C SER A 270 88.53 94.15 26.67
N LYS A 271 88.20 94.10 25.37
CA LYS A 271 88.68 95.08 24.38
C LYS A 271 88.19 96.49 24.68
N ALA A 272 86.93 96.67 25.08
CA ALA A 272 86.39 97.97 25.48
C ALA A 272 87.10 98.52 26.73
N MET A 273 87.32 97.68 27.75
CA MET A 273 88.09 98.05 28.96
C MET A 273 89.56 98.33 28.63
N ALA A 274 90.16 97.61 27.69
CA ALA A 274 91.51 97.90 27.21
C ALA A 274 91.55 99.24 26.46
N ALA A 275 90.57 99.50 25.60
CA ALA A 275 90.41 100.79 24.92
C ALA A 275 90.11 101.93 25.90
N GLU A 276 89.34 101.71 26.96
CA GLU A 276 89.11 102.67 28.04
C GLU A 276 90.38 102.93 28.85
N ARG A 277 91.17 101.89 29.16
CA ARG A 277 92.48 102.04 29.80
C ARG A 277 93.45 102.80 28.90
N GLU A 278 93.48 102.49 27.61
CA GLU A 278 94.33 103.18 26.65
C GLU A 278 93.89 104.64 26.45
N ALA A 279 92.58 104.90 26.37
CA ALA A 279 92.02 106.25 26.42
C ALA A 279 92.33 106.96 27.74
N GLY A 280 92.35 106.23 28.87
CA GLY A 280 92.77 106.73 30.18
C GLY A 280 94.26 107.06 30.23
N ILE A 281 95.12 106.25 29.61
CA ILE A 281 96.56 106.51 29.46
C ILE A 281 96.80 107.70 28.53
N GLN A 282 96.04 107.82 27.44
CA GLN A 282 96.11 108.97 26.54
C GLN A 282 95.61 110.25 27.22
N ARG A 283 94.55 110.17 28.04
CA ARG A 283 94.12 111.28 28.91
C ARG A 283 95.19 111.65 29.92
N ALA A 284 95.77 110.70 30.63
CA ALA A 284 96.87 110.97 31.57
C ALA A 284 98.11 111.55 30.87
N ARG A 285 98.39 111.17 29.61
CA ARG A 285 99.43 111.79 28.77
C ARG A 285 99.06 113.20 28.35
N ALA A 286 97.79 113.46 28.02
CA ALA A 286 97.31 114.80 27.72
C ALA A 286 97.40 115.71 28.96
N ASP A 287 96.97 115.22 30.13
CA ASP A 287 97.08 115.92 31.41
C ASP A 287 98.56 116.17 31.78
N ALA A 288 99.46 115.22 31.51
CA ALA A 288 100.90 115.39 31.73
C ALA A 288 101.56 116.39 30.76
N LEU A 289 101.04 116.50 29.52
CA LEU A 289 101.47 117.51 28.55
C LEU A 289 100.94 118.91 28.92
N ASP A 290 99.72 119.00 29.45
CA ASP A 290 99.19 120.24 30.04
C ASP A 290 100.03 120.69 31.26
N ASP A 291 100.45 119.76 32.12
CA ASP A 291 101.36 120.04 33.24
C ASP A 291 102.78 120.46 32.79
N GLN A 292 103.25 120.00 31.63
CA GLN A 292 104.52 120.45 31.03
C GLN A 292 104.40 121.84 30.39
N LEU A 293 103.23 122.20 29.86
CA LEU A 293 102.96 123.53 29.32
C LEU A 293 102.75 124.58 30.43
N GLY A 294 102.26 124.18 31.60
CA GLY A 294 102.21 125.06 32.79
C GLY A 294 103.59 125.51 33.26
N LYS A 295 104.61 124.65 33.21
CA LYS A 295 105.97 124.94 33.70
C LYS A 295 106.81 125.82 32.78
N LEU A 296 106.42 126.00 31.51
CA LEU A 296 107.11 126.86 30.54
C LEU A 296 106.52 128.28 30.46
N ARG A 297 105.46 128.56 31.21
CA ARG A 297 104.74 129.84 31.17
C ARG A 297 105.23 130.86 32.20
N ASP A 298 106.07 130.45 33.16
CA ASP A 298 106.56 131.28 34.27
C ASP A 298 107.97 131.90 34.04
N LEU A 299 108.57 131.75 32.85
CA LEU A 299 109.93 132.22 32.55
C LEU A 299 110.12 133.73 32.20
N PRO A 300 109.11 134.54 31.80
CA PRO A 300 109.36 135.95 31.48
C PRO A 300 109.06 136.93 32.63
N VAL A 301 108.60 136.49 33.80
CA VAL A 301 108.19 137.38 34.90
C VAL A 301 109.33 137.70 35.89
N ALA A 302 110.42 136.94 35.88
CA ALA A 302 111.54 137.11 36.82
C ALA A 302 112.62 138.13 36.38
N LEU A 303 112.63 138.59 35.12
CA LEU A 303 113.65 139.51 34.61
C LEU A 303 113.21 140.99 34.60
N GLU A 304 111.90 141.26 34.57
CA GLU A 304 111.35 142.63 34.55
C GLU A 304 111.15 143.25 35.95
N ALA A 305 111.33 142.47 37.02
CA ALA A 305 111.09 142.90 38.41
C ALA A 305 112.27 143.63 39.09
N ALA A 306 113.45 143.73 38.45
CA ALA A 306 114.65 144.31 39.09
C ALA A 306 115.00 145.75 38.66
N LEU A 307 114.32 146.35 37.67
CA LEU A 307 114.74 147.64 37.08
C LEU A 307 113.71 148.78 37.12
N ARG A 308 112.57 148.66 37.83
CA ARG A 308 111.64 149.81 38.01
C ARG A 308 111.00 149.88 39.40
N ARG A 309 111.39 150.93 40.13
CA ARG A 309 110.83 151.58 41.35
C ARG A 309 111.60 151.21 42.63
N ASN A 310 112.41 152.05 43.28
CA ASN A 310 112.48 153.50 43.41
C ASN A 310 111.13 154.21 43.60
N GLU A 311 110.75 154.34 44.89
CA GLU A 311 109.94 155.39 45.57
C GLU A 311 108.52 155.65 45.02
N GLY A 312 107.37 155.46 45.70
CA GLY A 312 106.92 155.80 47.08
C GLY A 312 105.85 156.93 46.98
N PRO A 313 104.97 157.26 47.97
CA PRO A 313 104.39 156.54 49.14
C PRO A 313 102.85 156.77 49.36
N SER A 314 102.25 156.14 50.39
CA SER A 314 101.35 156.76 51.43
C SER A 314 100.15 155.88 51.92
N LYS A 315 100.25 155.46 53.21
CA LYS A 315 99.23 155.37 54.30
C LYS A 315 97.95 154.53 54.10
N ALA A 316 97.33 153.87 55.11
CA ALA A 316 97.57 153.58 56.52
C ALA A 316 96.41 152.67 57.04
N LYS A 317 96.68 151.86 58.10
CA LYS A 317 95.74 151.37 59.16
C LYS A 317 94.51 150.51 58.72
N THR A 318 93.92 149.57 59.47
CA THR A 318 94.14 148.69 60.65
C THR A 318 92.89 147.77 60.73
N ALA A 319 93.01 146.61 61.40
CA ALA A 319 91.97 145.93 62.21
C ALA A 319 90.99 144.89 61.59
N ARG A 320 91.21 143.62 62.00
CA ARG A 320 90.34 142.79 62.88
C ARG A 320 89.06 142.10 62.32
N GLY A 321 88.98 140.78 62.56
CA GLY A 321 87.73 140.04 62.86
C GLY A 321 87.36 138.90 61.90
N LYS A 322 87.65 137.64 62.25
CA LYS A 322 86.70 136.58 62.72
C LYS A 322 85.70 136.02 61.67
N ARG A 323 85.97 134.76 61.21
CA ARG A 323 85.22 133.47 61.45
C ARG A 323 83.69 133.52 61.71
N PRO A 324 82.92 132.40 61.69
CA PRO A 324 83.09 131.07 61.05
C PRO A 324 81.75 130.45 60.48
N ILE A 325 81.78 129.17 60.05
CA ILE A 325 80.87 128.03 60.45
C ILE A 325 80.37 127.15 59.27
N ARG A 326 80.72 125.84 59.39
CA ARG A 326 80.06 124.53 59.10
C ARG A 326 79.22 124.35 57.82
N GLY A 327 79.13 123.15 57.24
CA GLY A 327 79.44 121.77 57.69
C GLY A 327 79.62 120.86 56.46
N SER A 328 80.22 119.67 56.46
CA SER A 328 80.33 118.50 57.37
C SER A 328 79.48 117.31 56.91
N GLY A 329 80.17 116.18 56.66
CA GLY A 329 79.67 114.81 56.43
C GLY A 329 80.27 114.25 55.12
N LYS A 330 81.27 113.35 55.03
CA LYS A 330 81.75 112.17 55.80
C LYS A 330 80.76 110.97 55.86
N PRO A 331 81.27 109.70 55.89
CA PRO A 331 80.91 108.52 55.05
C PRO A 331 80.58 107.32 55.99
N PRO A 332 81.11 106.06 55.93
CA PRO A 332 81.56 105.06 54.91
C PRO A 332 80.84 103.67 55.10
N LYS A 333 81.13 102.50 54.48
CA LYS A 333 82.23 101.52 54.72
C LYS A 333 81.87 100.18 54.00
N VAL A 334 82.63 99.66 53.02
CA VAL A 334 83.48 98.41 53.00
C VAL A 334 83.18 97.31 54.05
N PRO A 335 83.62 96.02 53.91
CA PRO A 335 83.66 95.04 52.79
C PRO A 335 83.24 93.59 53.24
N ASN A 336 83.44 92.60 52.36
CA ASN A 336 84.01 91.25 52.63
C ASN A 336 83.14 89.99 52.31
N VAL A 337 83.63 89.26 51.30
CA VAL A 337 83.76 87.80 50.99
C VAL A 337 83.89 86.90 52.27
N PRO A 338 83.86 85.53 52.27
CA PRO A 338 83.51 84.43 51.32
C PRO A 338 82.54 83.33 51.89
N ALA A 339 82.33 82.26 51.08
CA ALA A 339 82.54 80.82 51.42
C ALA A 339 81.32 79.87 51.34
N GLU A 340 81.45 78.93 50.40
CA GLU A 340 81.19 77.48 50.47
C GLU A 340 80.08 76.94 51.39
N ARG A 341 79.07 76.29 50.78
CA ARG A 341 78.93 74.82 50.68
C ARG A 341 77.72 74.45 49.83
#